data_AF-A0A355J196-F1
#
_entry.id   AF-A0A355J196-F1
#
_cell.length_a   1.000
_cell.length_b   1.000
_cell.length_c   1.000
_cell.angle_alpha   90.00
_cell.angle_beta   90.00
_cell.angle_gamma   90.00
#
_symmetry.space_group_name_H-M   'P 1'
#
loop_
_entity.id
_entity.type
_entity.pdbx_description
1 polymer ?
#
loop_
_entity_poly.entity_id
_entity_poly.type
_entity_poly.pdbx_seq_one_letter_code
_entity_poly.pdbx_strand_id
1 'polypeptide(L)'
;MDKMELSKSDNQLFGKIADLLNEARTFIVKNVNQTIVLTYFEIGKLIVEEEQEGKERAEYGKSVLKELSQKLTNEFGKGYSVYNLERMRNFHLVFKNRIDETEKSASVMRKSEEEKSASPMRKIDSPFNLSWTHYLQLIKIENEEERNFYEIEAMNNNWSVRELERQ
;
A
#
# COMPACT_ATOMS: atom_id res chain seq x y z
N MET A 1 29.05 -39.07 6.72
CA MET A 1 27.58 -38.84 6.76
C MET A 1 27.19 -38.39 5.37
N ASP A 2 26.65 -39.31 4.58
CA ASP A 2 26.26 -39.06 3.19
C ASP A 2 25.20 -37.96 3.14
N LYS A 3 25.45 -36.94 2.32
CA LYS A 3 24.36 -36.11 1.81
C LYS A 3 23.57 -37.01 0.87
N MET A 4 22.44 -37.52 1.34
CA MET A 4 21.48 -38.22 0.49
C MET A 4 21.03 -37.24 -0.61
N GLU A 5 21.56 -37.40 -1.82
CA GLU A 5 21.06 -36.70 -2.99
C GLU A 5 19.61 -37.16 -3.24
N LEU A 6 18.69 -36.21 -3.23
CA LEU A 6 17.29 -36.45 -3.56
C LEU A 6 17.19 -37.00 -4.98
N SER A 7 16.26 -37.96 -5.20
CA SER A 7 16.03 -38.47 -6.55
C SER A 7 15.55 -37.35 -7.49
N LYS A 8 15.67 -37.54 -8.81
CA LYS A 8 15.16 -36.56 -9.80
C LYS A 8 13.67 -36.24 -9.59
N SER A 9 12.88 -37.23 -9.18
CA SER A 9 11.45 -37.05 -8.85
C SER A 9 11.27 -36.23 -7.57
N ASP A 10 12.07 -36.51 -6.54
CA ASP A 10 11.98 -35.79 -5.26
C ASP A 10 12.43 -34.34 -5.40
N ASN A 11 13.44 -34.06 -6.23
CA ASN A 11 13.86 -32.70 -6.57
C ASN A 11 12.77 -31.92 -7.34
N GLN A 12 12.03 -32.59 -8.24
CA GLN A 12 10.90 -31.96 -8.93
C GLN A 12 9.73 -31.67 -8.00
N LEU A 13 9.40 -32.61 -7.10
CA LEU A 13 8.39 -32.40 -6.07
C LEU A 13 8.78 -31.26 -5.12
N PHE A 14 10.04 -31.25 -4.67
CA PHE A 14 10.60 -30.18 -3.86
C PHE A 14 10.47 -28.82 -4.54
N GLY A 15 10.85 -28.71 -5.82
CA GLY A 15 10.73 -27.47 -6.61
C GLY A 15 9.28 -26.96 -6.64
N LYS A 16 8.32 -27.81 -6.97
CA LYS A 16 6.89 -27.45 -6.99
C LYS A 16 6.38 -26.96 -5.63
N ILE A 17 6.80 -27.63 -4.54
CA ILE A 17 6.42 -27.21 -3.18
C ILE A 17 7.08 -25.88 -2.82
N ALA A 18 8.36 -25.69 -3.16
CA ALA A 18 9.08 -24.45 -2.91
C ALA A 18 8.45 -23.27 -3.67
N ASP A 19 8.09 -23.46 -4.93
CA ASP A 19 7.40 -22.46 -5.75
C ASP A 19 6.05 -22.07 -5.13
N LEU A 20 5.23 -23.05 -4.74
CA LEU A 20 3.95 -22.80 -4.07
C LEU A 20 4.12 -21.99 -2.76
N LEU A 21 5.15 -22.30 -1.97
CA LEU A 21 5.45 -21.57 -0.75
C LEU A 21 5.91 -20.13 -1.03
N ASN A 22 6.71 -19.93 -2.08
CA ASN A 22 7.18 -18.61 -2.48
C ASN A 22 6.04 -17.75 -3.03
N GLU A 23 5.13 -18.34 -3.81
CA GLU A 23 3.91 -17.67 -4.29
C GLU A 23 3.02 -17.24 -3.11
N ALA A 24 2.77 -18.15 -2.15
CA ALA A 24 1.97 -17.84 -0.97
C ALA A 24 2.57 -16.69 -0.15
N ARG A 25 3.90 -16.70 0.07
CA ARG A 25 4.60 -15.62 0.79
C ARG A 25 4.49 -14.29 0.05
N THR A 26 4.74 -14.30 -1.26
CA THR A 26 4.66 -13.09 -2.10
C THR A 26 3.26 -12.49 -2.07
N PHE A 27 2.24 -13.33 -2.18
CA PHE A 27 0.85 -12.89 -2.09
C PHE A 27 0.50 -12.29 -0.72
N ILE A 28 0.90 -12.94 0.38
CA ILE A 28 0.63 -12.42 1.73
C ILE A 28 1.26 -11.05 1.89
N VAL A 29 2.53 -10.89 1.53
CA VAL A 29 3.24 -9.61 1.63
C VAL A 29 2.53 -8.54 0.79
N LYS A 30 2.14 -8.87 -0.45
CA LYS A 30 1.42 -7.93 -1.33
C LYS A 30 0.09 -7.49 -0.72
N ASN A 31 -0.74 -8.43 -0.26
CA ASN A 31 -2.06 -8.10 0.30
C ASN A 31 -1.92 -7.27 1.57
N VAL A 32 -1.00 -7.62 2.46
CA VAL A 32 -0.73 -6.85 3.69
C VAL A 32 -0.32 -5.42 3.33
N ASN A 33 0.59 -5.24 2.37
CA ASN A 33 0.99 -3.90 1.93
C ASN A 33 -0.19 -3.10 1.36
N GLN A 34 -0.99 -3.70 0.48
CA GLN A 34 -2.17 -3.06 -0.11
C GLN A 34 -3.19 -2.65 0.95
N THR A 35 -3.52 -3.56 1.88
CA THR A 35 -4.45 -3.28 2.98
C THR A 35 -3.93 -2.15 3.86
N ILE A 36 -2.66 -2.18 4.26
CA ILE A 36 -2.08 -1.13 5.11
C ILE A 36 -2.13 0.23 4.42
N VAL A 37 -1.71 0.31 3.14
CA VAL A 37 -1.68 1.58 2.42
C VAL A 37 -3.08 2.14 2.24
N LEU A 38 -4.05 1.30 1.88
CA LEU A 38 -5.45 1.73 1.77
C LEU A 38 -6.00 2.21 3.12
N THR A 39 -5.76 1.47 4.21
CA THR A 39 -6.18 1.90 5.55
C THR A 39 -5.58 3.25 5.93
N TYR A 40 -4.29 3.47 5.64
CA TYR A 40 -3.62 4.74 5.92
C TYR A 40 -4.14 5.89 5.05
N PHE A 41 -4.54 5.61 3.81
CA PHE A 41 -5.23 6.57 2.96
C PHE A 41 -6.58 6.99 3.58
N GLU A 42 -7.40 6.02 4.00
CA GLU A 42 -8.71 6.27 4.61
C GLU A 42 -8.60 7.01 5.95
N ILE A 43 -7.62 6.67 6.79
CA ILE A 43 -7.34 7.42 8.02
C ILE A 43 -7.01 8.88 7.68
N GLY A 44 -6.20 9.11 6.64
CA GLY A 44 -5.88 10.45 6.18
C GLY A 44 -7.11 11.24 5.73
N LYS A 45 -8.03 10.58 5.02
CA LYS A 45 -9.31 11.15 4.60
C LYS A 45 -10.16 11.59 5.80
N LEU A 46 -10.37 10.69 6.75
CA LEU A 46 -11.16 10.95 7.97
C LEU A 46 -10.60 12.15 8.76
N ILE A 47 -9.27 12.25 8.87
CA ILE A 47 -8.62 13.40 9.52
C ILE A 47 -8.92 14.71 8.78
N VAL A 48 -8.82 14.70 7.44
CA VAL A 48 -9.07 15.91 6.64
C VAL A 48 -10.53 16.36 6.72
N GLU A 49 -11.47 15.42 6.69
CA GLU A 49 -12.90 15.70 6.82
C GLU A 49 -13.22 16.32 8.20
N GLU A 50 -12.73 15.72 9.29
CA GLU A 50 -12.90 16.22 10.65
C GLU A 50 -12.30 17.64 10.83
N GLU A 51 -11.12 17.90 10.26
CA GLU A 51 -10.48 19.23 10.32
C GLU A 51 -11.30 20.31 9.58
N GLN A 52 -11.99 19.95 8.50
CA GLN A 52 -12.82 20.87 7.73
C GLN A 52 -14.11 21.25 8.47
N GLU A 53 -14.71 20.29 9.19
CA GLU A 53 -15.90 20.53 10.01
C GLU A 53 -15.62 21.46 11.21
N GLY A 54 -14.40 21.40 11.76
CA GLY A 54 -13.95 22.22 12.90
C GLY A 54 -13.60 23.70 12.62
N LYS A 55 -13.75 24.16 11.37
CA LYS A 55 -13.28 25.46 10.82
C LYS A 55 -11.75 25.58 10.75
N GLU A 56 -11.28 26.12 9.61
CA GLU A 56 -9.90 26.31 9.13
C GLU A 56 -8.89 27.01 10.08
N ARG A 57 -8.72 26.50 11.30
CA ARG A 57 -7.64 26.95 12.19
C ARG A 57 -6.57 25.87 12.23
N ALA A 58 -5.36 26.22 11.83
CA ALA A 58 -4.19 25.36 11.95
C ALA A 58 -3.97 24.84 13.40
N GLU A 59 -4.47 25.58 14.40
CA GLU A 59 -4.44 25.18 15.81
C GLU A 59 -5.43 24.06 16.14
N TYR A 60 -6.60 24.01 15.47
CA TYR A 60 -7.59 22.94 15.64
C TYR A 60 -7.06 21.60 15.14
N GLY A 61 -6.51 21.55 13.91
CA GLY A 61 -5.94 20.32 13.36
C GLY A 61 -4.80 19.75 14.21
N LYS A 62 -3.93 20.62 14.75
CA LYS A 62 -2.88 20.20 15.71
C LYS A 62 -3.48 19.57 16.97
N SER A 63 -4.61 20.07 17.46
CA SER A 63 -5.28 19.51 18.64
C SER A 63 -5.92 18.14 18.35
N VAL A 64 -6.57 18.00 17.19
CA VAL A 64 -7.18 16.74 16.72
C VAL A 64 -6.12 15.64 16.58
N LEU A 65 -5.01 15.92 15.91
CA LEU A 65 -3.93 14.95 15.72
C LEU A 65 -3.30 14.50 17.05
N LYS A 66 -3.17 15.42 18.01
CA LYS A 66 -2.65 15.10 19.35
C LYS A 66 -3.59 14.17 20.10
N GLU A 67 -4.90 14.45 20.08
CA GLU A 67 -5.90 13.63 20.73
C GLU A 67 -6.01 12.23 20.09
N LEU A 68 -6.11 12.18 18.76
CA LEU A 68 -6.12 10.92 18.00
C LEU A 68 -4.87 10.09 18.29
N SER A 69 -3.69 10.72 18.31
CA SER A 69 -2.45 10.01 18.59
C SER A 69 -2.47 9.34 19.96
N GLN A 70 -2.96 10.05 20.99
CA GLN A 70 -3.05 9.50 22.33
C GLN A 70 -4.04 8.34 22.40
N LYS A 71 -5.24 8.48 21.83
CA LYS A 71 -6.29 7.45 21.86
C LYS A 71 -5.89 6.22 21.05
N LEU A 72 -5.47 6.40 19.80
CA LEU A 72 -5.09 5.30 18.91
C LEU A 72 -3.84 4.57 19.41
N THR A 73 -2.86 5.28 19.98
CA THR A 73 -1.68 4.63 20.55
C THR A 73 -2.04 3.79 21.78
N ASN A 74 -2.99 4.25 22.60
CA ASN A 74 -3.46 3.50 23.76
C ASN A 74 -4.22 2.22 23.36
N GLU A 75 -5.03 2.29 22.30
CA GLU A 75 -5.89 1.18 21.87
C GLU A 75 -5.17 0.18 20.93
N PHE A 76 -4.42 0.69 19.94
CA PHE A 76 -3.81 -0.10 18.87
C PHE A 76 -2.28 -0.20 18.96
N GLY A 77 -1.65 0.53 19.89
CA GLY A 77 -0.21 0.48 20.13
C GLY A 77 0.61 1.37 19.19
N LYS A 78 1.86 0.95 18.92
CA LYS A 78 2.82 1.76 18.15
C LYS A 78 2.34 1.93 16.70
N GLY A 79 2.62 3.10 16.13
CA GLY A 79 2.30 3.39 14.72
C GLY A 79 1.41 4.63 14.55
N TYR A 80 0.75 5.08 15.62
CA TYR A 80 -0.19 6.20 15.61
C TYR A 80 0.34 7.44 16.34
N SER A 81 1.65 7.71 16.23
CA SER A 81 2.21 8.99 16.69
C SER A 81 1.62 10.15 15.87
N VAL A 82 1.57 11.36 16.43
CA VAL A 82 1.16 12.59 15.71
C VAL A 82 1.84 12.68 14.34
N TYR A 83 3.14 12.45 14.28
CA TYR A 83 3.92 12.46 13.04
C TYR A 83 3.43 11.46 11.97
N ASN A 84 2.97 10.27 12.39
CA ASN A 84 2.48 9.26 11.46
C ASN A 84 1.07 9.61 10.98
N LEU A 85 0.23 10.16 11.86
CA LEU A 85 -1.09 10.66 11.49
C LEU A 85 -0.98 11.84 10.50
N GLU A 86 -0.01 12.75 10.71
CA GLU A 86 0.31 13.80 9.74
C GLU A 86 0.72 13.23 8.38
N ARG A 87 1.50 12.15 8.36
CA ARG A 87 1.87 11.45 7.12
C ARG A 87 0.66 10.81 6.43
N MET A 88 -0.23 10.17 7.19
CA MET A 88 -1.47 9.60 6.65
C MET A 88 -2.37 10.69 6.05
N ARG A 89 -2.54 11.79 6.78
CA ARG A 89 -3.25 12.99 6.32
C ARG A 89 -2.65 13.56 5.03
N ASN A 90 -1.33 13.76 4.99
CA ASN A 90 -0.66 14.26 3.79
C ASN A 90 -0.78 13.28 2.62
N PHE A 91 -0.65 11.98 2.89
CA PHE A 91 -0.82 10.93 1.88
C PHE A 91 -2.20 11.02 1.21
N HIS A 92 -3.27 11.16 1.99
CA HIS A 92 -4.60 11.39 1.43
C HIS A 92 -4.64 12.65 0.57
N LEU A 93 -4.17 13.79 1.06
CA LEU A 93 -4.21 15.06 0.31
C LEU A 93 -3.47 14.99 -1.03
N VAL A 94 -2.35 14.26 -1.08
CA VAL A 94 -1.50 14.09 -2.26
C VAL A 94 -2.10 13.13 -3.28
N PHE A 95 -2.81 12.10 -2.84
CA PHE A 95 -3.37 11.06 -3.72
C PHE A 95 -4.91 11.07 -3.83
N LYS A 96 -5.61 12.06 -3.26
CA LYS A 96 -7.09 12.10 -3.22
C LYS A 96 -7.77 11.97 -4.58
N ASN A 97 -7.17 12.54 -5.64
CA ASN A 97 -7.73 12.50 -6.99
C ASN A 97 -7.58 11.12 -7.65
N ARG A 98 -6.67 10.27 -7.13
CA ARG A 98 -6.41 8.95 -7.71
C ARG A 98 -7.60 8.01 -7.57
N ILE A 99 -8.28 7.99 -6.41
CA ILE A 99 -9.41 7.09 -6.20
C ILE A 99 -10.58 7.48 -7.10
N ASP A 100 -10.87 8.78 -7.20
CA ASP A 100 -11.91 9.32 -8.08
C ASP A 100 -11.69 8.99 -9.56
N GLU A 101 -10.43 8.89 -9.99
CA GLU A 101 -10.05 8.48 -11.36
C GLU A 101 -10.09 6.97 -11.56
N THR A 102 -9.75 6.17 -10.54
CA THR A 102 -9.84 4.70 -10.61
C THR A 102 -11.28 4.19 -10.65
N GLU A 103 -12.21 4.80 -9.93
CA GLU A 103 -13.64 4.43 -10.02
C GLU A 103 -14.25 4.81 -11.38
N LYS A 104 -13.87 5.97 -11.93
CA LYS A 104 -14.27 6.37 -13.28
C LYS A 104 -13.70 5.42 -14.34
N SER A 105 -12.43 5.06 -14.25
CA SER A 105 -11.77 4.13 -15.19
C SER A 105 -12.30 2.69 -15.06
N ALA A 106 -12.55 2.22 -13.83
CA ALA A 106 -13.12 0.89 -13.58
C ALA A 106 -14.57 0.77 -14.07
N SER A 107 -15.36 1.84 -14.05
CA SER A 107 -16.72 1.85 -14.61
C SER A 107 -16.74 1.65 -16.14
N VAL A 108 -15.66 2.00 -16.84
CA VAL A 108 -15.48 1.77 -18.28
C VAL A 108 -15.04 0.33 -18.59
N MET A 109 -14.24 -0.28 -17.71
CA MET A 109 -13.69 -1.63 -17.91
C MET A 109 -14.55 -2.80 -17.37
N ARG A 110 -15.50 -2.55 -16.45
CA ARG A 110 -16.40 -3.58 -15.88
C ARG A 110 -17.36 -4.24 -16.88
N LYS A 111 -17.31 -3.90 -18.17
CA LYS A 111 -18.11 -4.56 -19.22
C LYS A 111 -17.47 -5.82 -19.82
N SER A 112 -16.20 -6.17 -19.53
CA SER A 112 -15.50 -7.17 -20.33
C SER A 112 -14.82 -8.35 -19.62
N GLU A 113 -14.74 -8.43 -18.30
CA GLU A 113 -13.89 -9.46 -17.66
C GLU A 113 -14.54 -10.11 -16.42
N GLU A 114 -15.75 -10.62 -16.57
CA GLU A 114 -16.17 -11.76 -15.77
C GLU A 114 -15.70 -13.04 -16.51
N GLU A 115 -14.97 -13.89 -15.79
CA GLU A 115 -14.51 -15.23 -16.21
C GLU A 115 -13.18 -15.32 -17.00
N LYS A 116 -12.06 -15.39 -16.27
CA LYS A 116 -11.09 -16.51 -16.29
C LYS A 116 -9.78 -16.14 -15.56
N SER A 117 -9.68 -16.46 -14.27
CA SER A 117 -8.38 -16.87 -13.74
C SER A 117 -8.56 -17.89 -12.60
N ALA A 118 -8.05 -19.10 -12.83
CA ALA A 118 -8.12 -20.23 -11.90
C ALA A 118 -7.05 -20.15 -10.80
N SER A 119 -6.77 -18.95 -10.28
CA SER A 119 -5.94 -18.78 -9.09
C SER A 119 -6.83 -18.76 -7.85
N PRO A 120 -6.61 -19.64 -6.85
CA PRO A 120 -7.42 -19.67 -5.62
C PRO A 120 -7.27 -18.41 -4.74
N MET A 121 -6.38 -17.49 -5.12
CA MET A 121 -6.09 -16.25 -4.44
C MET A 121 -6.62 -15.07 -5.27
N ARG A 122 -7.76 -14.50 -4.85
CA ARG A 122 -8.35 -13.29 -5.46
C ARG A 122 -7.36 -12.14 -5.38
N LYS A 123 -7.10 -11.46 -6.50
CA LYS A 123 -6.36 -10.18 -6.51
C LYS A 123 -7.26 -9.11 -5.90
N ILE A 124 -6.74 -8.37 -4.93
CA ILE A 124 -7.35 -7.10 -4.53
C ILE A 124 -6.95 -6.08 -5.60
N ASP A 125 -7.93 -5.59 -6.35
CA ASP A 125 -7.74 -4.44 -7.22
C ASP A 125 -7.62 -3.20 -6.33
N SER A 126 -6.39 -2.86 -5.97
CA SER A 126 -6.06 -1.69 -5.17
C SER A 126 -5.45 -0.61 -6.06
N PRO A 127 -5.82 0.67 -5.89
CA PRO A 127 -5.15 1.79 -6.55
C PRO A 127 -3.70 1.98 -6.07
N PHE A 128 -3.30 1.27 -5.01
CA PHE A 128 -1.98 1.34 -4.42
C PHE A 128 -1.30 -0.03 -4.47
N ASN A 129 -0.17 -0.12 -5.18
CA ASN A 129 0.51 -1.39 -5.45
C ASN A 129 1.90 -1.50 -4.82
N LEU A 130 2.39 -0.44 -4.17
CA LEU A 130 3.64 -0.43 -3.41
C LEU A 130 3.40 -0.46 -1.90
N SER A 131 4.45 -0.68 -1.12
CA SER A 131 4.35 -0.61 0.35
C SER A 131 4.27 0.83 0.85
N TRP A 132 3.80 1.01 2.09
CA TRP A 132 3.72 2.33 2.74
C TRP A 132 5.03 3.13 2.69
N THR A 133 6.16 2.47 2.87
CA THR A 133 7.48 3.12 2.83
C THR A 133 7.85 3.66 1.46
N HIS A 134 7.35 3.08 0.36
CA HIS A 134 7.52 3.65 -0.97
C HIS A 134 6.67 4.91 -1.11
N TYR A 135 5.40 4.87 -0.70
CA TYR A 135 4.54 6.05 -0.75
C TYR A 135 5.09 7.21 0.08
N LEU A 136 5.74 6.94 1.21
CA LEU A 136 6.45 7.97 1.98
C LEU A 136 7.60 8.65 1.23
N GLN A 137 8.23 7.97 0.26
CA GLN A 137 9.21 8.61 -0.64
C GLN A 137 8.51 9.36 -1.76
N LEU A 138 7.51 8.74 -2.39
CA LEU A 138 6.76 9.33 -3.49
C LEU A 138 6.05 10.64 -3.10
N ILE A 139 5.52 10.74 -1.88
CA ILE A 139 4.89 11.98 -1.35
C ILE A 139 5.85 13.18 -1.36
N LYS A 140 7.17 12.94 -1.31
CA LYS A 140 8.17 14.02 -1.32
C LYS A 140 8.37 14.64 -2.70
N ILE A 141 7.92 13.96 -3.76
CA ILE A 141 8.03 14.42 -5.14
C ILE A 141 6.84 15.35 -5.41
N GLU A 142 7.11 16.64 -5.63
CA GLU A 142 6.06 17.65 -5.81
C GLU A 142 5.32 17.48 -7.15
N ASN A 143 6.05 17.19 -8.22
CA ASN A 143 5.49 16.97 -9.55
C ASN A 143 4.72 15.64 -9.61
N GLU A 144 3.44 15.69 -9.98
CA GLU A 144 2.57 14.53 -10.05
C GLU A 144 2.96 13.54 -11.16
N GLU A 145 3.37 14.03 -12.33
CA GLU A 145 3.80 13.19 -13.45
C GLU A 145 5.08 12.43 -13.10
N GLU A 146 6.05 13.12 -12.50
CA GLU A 146 7.30 12.51 -12.03
C GLU A 146 7.04 11.47 -10.94
N ARG A 147 6.15 11.78 -9.99
CA ARG A 147 5.73 10.85 -8.94
C ARG A 147 5.10 9.58 -9.53
N ASN A 148 4.18 9.75 -10.47
CA ASN A 148 3.52 8.63 -11.15
C ASN A 148 4.52 7.81 -11.97
N PHE A 149 5.47 8.47 -12.65
CA PHE A 149 6.55 7.82 -13.38
C PHE A 149 7.37 6.90 -12.46
N TYR A 150 7.87 7.42 -11.34
CA TYR A 150 8.68 6.63 -10.42
C TYR A 150 7.89 5.55 -9.68
N GLU A 151 6.60 5.76 -9.44
CA GLU A 151 5.74 4.71 -8.91
C GLU A 151 5.60 3.53 -9.88
N ILE A 152 5.36 3.82 -11.16
CA ILE A 152 5.26 2.81 -12.22
C ILE A 152 6.57 2.07 -12.38
N GLU A 153 7.70 2.79 -12.43
CA GLU A 153 9.03 2.18 -12.55
C GLU A 153 9.37 1.32 -11.33
N ALA A 154 9.08 1.79 -10.12
CA ALA A 154 9.30 1.03 -8.90
C ALA A 154 8.49 -0.27 -8.88
N MET A 155 7.24 -0.23 -9.35
CA MET A 155 6.39 -1.40 -9.45
C MET A 155 6.88 -2.38 -10.52
N ASN A 156 7.18 -1.90 -11.72
CA ASN A 156 7.55 -2.74 -12.87
C ASN A 156 8.92 -3.41 -12.66
N ASN A 157 9.87 -2.69 -12.04
CA ASN A 157 11.22 -3.18 -11.81
C ASN A 157 11.42 -3.77 -10.41
N ASN A 158 10.36 -3.87 -9.60
CA ASN A 158 10.41 -4.32 -8.20
C ASN A 158 11.47 -3.58 -7.37
N TRP A 159 11.59 -2.27 -7.54
CA TRP A 159 12.55 -1.48 -6.77
C TRP A 159 12.23 -1.55 -5.28
N SER A 160 13.28 -1.71 -4.49
CA SER A 160 13.25 -1.44 -3.06
C SER A 160 13.15 0.06 -2.79
N VAL A 161 12.73 0.42 -1.58
CA VAL A 161 12.68 1.84 -1.13
C VAL A 161 14.03 2.54 -1.34
N ARG A 162 15.15 1.82 -1.17
CA ARG A 162 16.49 2.36 -1.35
C ARG A 162 16.85 2.61 -2.81
N GLU A 163 16.33 1.81 -3.73
CA GLU A 163 16.53 2.02 -5.17
C GLU A 163 15.69 3.18 -5.67
N LEU A 164 14.45 3.30 -5.17
CA LEU A 164 13.60 4.46 -5.42
C LEU A 164 14.23 5.75 -4.88
N GLU A 165 14.82 5.74 -3.69
CA GLU A 165 15.52 6.91 -3.10
C GLU A 165 16.75 7.37 -3.89
N ARG A 166 17.26 6.55 -4.81
CA ARG A 166 18.49 6.83 -5.58
C ARG A 166 18.22 7.36 -6.99
N GLN A 167 16.99 7.28 -7.47
CA GLN A 167 16.61 7.88 -8.75
C GLN A 167 16.44 9.38 -8.58
#